data_AF-A0A929M8N9-F1
#
_entry.id   AF-A0A929M8N9-F1
#
_cell.length_a   1.000
_cell.length_b   1.000
_cell.length_c   1.000
_cell.angle_alpha   90.00
_cell.angle_beta   90.00
_cell.angle_gamma   90.00
#
_symmetry.space_group_name_H-M   'P 1'
#
loop_
_entity.id
_entity.type
_entity.pdbx_description
1 polymer ?
#
loop_
_entity_poly.entity_id
_entity_poly.type
_entity_poly.pdbx_seq_one_letter_code
_entity_poly.pdbx_strand_id
1 'polypeptide(L)'
;LSVSNLSDEIRFKYKISPDTQGVLVTDVKSGSKAEDFGFERGDVIVQVGEESIKDIQTFASTVKNAKGKKTLVWINRGGIMQGLVIKYPLKS
;
A
#
# COMPACT_ATOMS: atom_id res chain seq x y z
N LEU A 1 1.37 -6.70 7.35
CA LEU A 1 0.69 -5.63 6.62
C LEU A 1 -0.70 -6.12 6.29
N SER A 2 -1.71 -5.39 6.74
CA SER A 2 -3.11 -5.65 6.44
C SER A 2 -3.62 -4.53 5.55
N VAL A 3 -4.43 -4.86 4.54
CA VAL A 3 -4.96 -3.90 3.58
C VAL A 3 -6.45 -4.10 3.33
N SER A 4 -7.14 -3.05 2.90
CA SER A 4 -8.55 -3.08 2.50
C SER A 4 -8.81 -2.22 1.27
N ASN A 5 -9.87 -2.56 0.52
CA ASN A 5 -10.38 -1.66 -0.52
C ASN A 5 -10.89 -0.34 0.08
N LEU A 6 -10.89 0.71 -0.72
CA LEU A 6 -11.42 2.02 -0.35
C LEU A 6 -12.95 2.06 -0.53
N SER A 7 -13.70 1.84 0.55
CA SER A 7 -15.13 2.14 0.62
C SER A 7 -15.39 3.62 0.95
N ASP A 8 -16.61 4.10 0.74
CA ASP A 8 -16.99 5.49 1.07
C ASP A 8 -16.81 5.79 2.57
N GLU A 9 -17.15 4.83 3.44
CA GLU A 9 -16.93 4.94 4.89
C GLU A 9 -15.44 5.10 5.23
N ILE A 10 -14.59 4.28 4.61
CA ILE A 10 -13.13 4.35 4.79
C ILE A 10 -12.61 5.71 4.30
N ARG A 11 -13.06 6.15 3.12
CA ARG A 11 -12.64 7.44 2.55
C ARG A 11 -12.99 8.59 3.47
N PHE A 12 -14.21 8.60 4.00
CA PHE A 12 -14.64 9.61 4.96
C PHE A 12 -13.77 9.60 6.23
N LYS A 13 -13.56 8.42 6.82
CA LYS A 13 -12.78 8.26 8.06
C LYS A 13 -11.33 8.73 7.93
N TYR A 14 -10.68 8.38 6.82
CA TYR A 14 -9.27 8.70 6.58
C TYR A 14 -9.08 9.98 5.76
N LYS A 15 -10.16 10.71 5.46
CA LYS A 15 -10.15 11.94 4.64
C LYS A 15 -9.47 11.75 3.28
N ILE A 16 -9.72 10.61 2.65
CA ILE A 16 -9.16 10.25 1.35
C ILE A 16 -10.04 10.85 0.26
N SER A 17 -9.44 11.50 -0.74
CA SER A 17 -10.17 12.07 -1.87
C SER A 17 -10.98 11.00 -2.62
N PRO A 18 -12.21 11.32 -3.10
CA PRO A 18 -13.00 10.41 -3.93
C PRO A 18 -12.24 9.88 -5.16
N ASP A 19 -11.36 10.71 -5.74
CA ASP A 19 -10.60 10.38 -6.94
C ASP A 19 -9.38 9.48 -6.64
N THR A 20 -9.02 9.29 -5.37
CA THR A 20 -7.90 8.43 -5.00
C THR A 20 -8.28 6.97 -5.26
N GLN A 21 -7.52 6.31 -6.13
CA GLN A 21 -7.58 4.86 -6.33
C GLN A 21 -6.45 4.18 -5.54
N GLY A 22 -6.69 2.95 -5.07
CA GLY A 22 -5.72 2.24 -4.27
C GLY A 22 -6.32 1.29 -3.25
N VAL A 23 -5.44 0.78 -2.40
CA VAL A 23 -5.80 -0.01 -1.22
C VAL A 23 -5.28 0.68 0.03
N LEU A 24 -6.13 0.78 1.05
CA LEU A 24 -5.78 1.34 2.34
C LEU A 24 -4.94 0.32 3.14
N VAL A 25 -3.87 0.77 3.76
CA VAL A 25 -3.15 0.07 4.82
C VAL A 25 -3.93 0.25 6.13
N THR A 26 -4.57 -0.84 6.57
CA THR A 26 -5.38 -0.84 7.79
C THR A 26 -4.57 -1.14 9.04
N ASP A 27 -3.47 -1.88 8.89
CA ASP A 27 -2.60 -2.24 10.00
C ASP A 27 -1.19 -2.58 9.54
N VAL A 28 -0.22 -2.17 10.35
CA VAL A 28 1.20 -2.50 10.20
C VAL A 28 1.65 -3.14 11.51
N LYS A 29 1.95 -4.43 11.45
CA LYS A 29 2.44 -5.17 12.62
C LYS A 29 3.82 -4.62 13.02
N SER A 30 3.99 -4.28 14.29
CA SER A 30 5.30 -3.89 14.83
C SER A 30 6.35 -4.98 14.69
N GLY A 31 7.59 -4.57 14.39
CA GLY A 31 8.72 -5.43 14.05
C GLY A 31 8.60 -6.13 12.70
N SER A 32 7.59 -5.80 11.88
CA SER A 32 7.45 -6.40 10.55
C SER A 32 8.28 -5.67 9.50
N LYS A 33 8.62 -6.36 8.42
CA LYS A 33 9.30 -5.73 7.27
C LYS A 33 8.52 -4.57 6.66
N ALA A 34 7.20 -4.53 6.83
CA ALA A 34 6.40 -3.40 6.35
C ALA A 34 6.68 -2.14 7.18
N GLU A 35 6.85 -2.29 8.50
CA GLU A 35 7.31 -1.20 9.37
C GLU A 35 8.76 -0.80 9.01
N ASP A 36 9.66 -1.77 8.80
CA ASP A 36 11.05 -1.51 8.38
C ASP A 36 11.13 -0.71 7.06
N PHE A 37 10.18 -0.94 6.14
CA PHE A 37 10.07 -0.23 4.87
C PHE A 37 9.31 1.10 4.97
N GLY A 38 8.84 1.45 6.16
CA GLY A 38 8.21 2.73 6.45
C GLY A 38 6.73 2.80 6.10
N PHE A 39 6.02 1.67 5.94
CA PHE A 39 4.56 1.70 5.84
C PHE A 39 3.93 2.10 7.17
N GLU A 40 2.85 2.86 7.10
CA GLU A 40 2.07 3.30 8.24
C GLU A 40 0.58 3.00 8.04
N ARG A 41 -0.15 2.87 9.15
CA ARG A 41 -1.61 2.80 9.10
C ARG A 41 -2.15 4.11 8.55
N GLY A 42 -3.06 4.02 7.57
CA GLY A 42 -3.61 5.18 6.89
C GLY A 42 -2.98 5.45 5.53
N ASP A 43 -1.86 4.80 5.21
CA ASP A 43 -1.29 4.86 3.86
C ASP A 43 -2.26 4.28 2.84
N VAL A 44 -2.37 4.93 1.68
CA VAL A 44 -3.07 4.35 0.53
C VAL A 44 -2.04 3.95 -0.52
N ILE A 45 -1.93 2.66 -0.80
CA ILE A 45 -1.03 2.14 -1.84
C ILE A 45 -1.69 2.37 -3.20
N VAL A 46 -1.04 3.17 -4.04
CA VAL A 46 -1.58 3.58 -5.35
C VAL A 46 -0.87 2.89 -6.52
N GLN A 47 0.39 2.48 -6.34
CA GLN A 47 1.17 1.83 -7.40
C GLN A 47 2.27 0.95 -6.81
N VAL A 48 2.54 -0.20 -7.44
CA VAL A 48 3.63 -1.10 -7.08
C VAL A 48 4.43 -1.42 -8.35
N GLY A 49 5.68 -0.98 -8.40
CA GLY A 49 6.48 -1.03 -9.63
C GLY A 49 5.84 -0.18 -10.71
N GLU A 50 5.50 -0.79 -11.84
CA GLU A 50 4.83 -0.15 -12.97
C GLU A 50 3.30 -0.33 -12.94
N GLU A 51 2.78 -1.12 -12.00
CA GLU A 51 1.37 -1.50 -11.94
C GLU A 51 0.57 -0.57 -11.01
N SER A 52 -0.44 0.09 -11.56
CA SER A 52 -1.40 0.89 -10.79
C SER A 52 -2.31 -0.01 -9.97
N ILE A 53 -2.45 0.29 -8.69
CA ILE A 53 -3.27 -0.49 -7.75
C ILE A 53 -4.64 0.18 -7.63
N LYS A 54 -5.69 -0.55 -8.02
CA LYS A 54 -7.09 -0.08 -7.95
C LYS A 54 -7.91 -0.80 -6.88
N ASP A 55 -7.51 -2.03 -6.54
CA ASP A 55 -8.20 -2.92 -5.61
C ASP A 55 -7.22 -3.95 -5.01
N ILE A 56 -7.71 -4.67 -4.00
CA ILE A 56 -6.96 -5.69 -3.26
C ILE A 56 -6.57 -6.88 -4.13
N GLN A 57 -7.36 -7.21 -5.16
CA GLN A 57 -7.06 -8.28 -6.10
C GLN A 57 -5.82 -7.92 -6.94
N THR A 58 -5.77 -6.70 -7.47
CA THR A 58 -4.64 -6.15 -8.22
C THR A 58 -3.41 -6.01 -7.34
N PHE A 59 -3.58 -5.55 -6.09
CA PHE A 59 -2.49 -5.51 -5.14
C PHE A 59 -1.88 -6.91 -4.88
N ALA A 60 -2.72 -7.91 -4.62
CA ALA A 60 -2.27 -9.26 -4.33
C ALA A 60 -1.55 -9.91 -5.50
N SER A 61 -2.05 -9.73 -6.73
CA SER A 61 -1.41 -10.26 -7.94
C SER A 61 -0.07 -9.56 -8.21
N THR A 62 -0.01 -8.24 -8.11
CA THR A 62 1.24 -7.47 -8.33
C THR A 62 2.30 -7.81 -7.30
N VAL A 63 1.95 -7.92 -6.02
CA VAL A 63 2.88 -8.34 -4.95
C VAL A 63 3.42 -9.75 -5.21
N LYS A 64 2.57 -10.67 -5.69
CA LYS A 64 3.00 -12.03 -6.06
C LYS A 64 4.03 -12.00 -7.19
N ASN A 65 3.87 -11.10 -8.16
CA ASN A 65 4.76 -10.96 -9.32
C ASN A 65 6.07 -10.20 -9.00
N ALA A 66 6.04 -9.32 -8.00
CA ALA A 66 7.20 -8.53 -7.56
C ALA A 66 8.23 -9.33 -6.72
N LYS A 67 8.00 -10.62 -6.46
CA LYS A 67 8.87 -11.46 -5.63
C LYS A 67 10.32 -11.50 -6.13
N GLY A 68 11.26 -11.29 -5.22
CA GLY A 68 12.70 -11.36 -5.47
C GLY A 68 13.32 -10.06 -6.01
N LYS A 69 12.52 -9.02 -6.28
CA LYS A 69 12.99 -7.76 -6.85
C LYS A 69 12.93 -6.63 -5.82
N LYS A 70 13.81 -5.64 -6.01
CA LYS A 70 13.63 -4.31 -5.40
C LYS A 70 12.54 -3.60 -6.19
N THR A 71 11.52 -3.11 -5.52
CA THR A 71 10.33 -2.52 -6.13
C THR A 71 10.02 -1.21 -5.44
N LEU A 72 9.74 -0.16 -6.23
CA LEU A 72 9.22 1.10 -5.71
C LEU A 72 7.70 0.96 -5.51
N VAL A 73 7.20 1.37 -4.36
CA VAL A 73 5.78 1.45 -4.05
C VAL A 73 5.42 2.90 -3.82
N TRP A 74 4.45 3.41 -4.57
CA TRP A 74 3.91 4.73 -4.34
C TRP A 74 2.73 4.65 -3.38
N ILE A 75 2.78 5.48 -2.35
CA ILE A 75 1.74 5.64 -1.35
C ILE A 75 1.25 7.07 -1.28
N ASN A 76 -0.03 7.26 -0.96
CA ASN A 76 -0.58 8.52 -0.51
C ASN A 76 -0.72 8.48 1.02
N ARG A 77 0.04 9.31 1.72
CA ARG A 77 -0.02 9.48 3.17
C ARG A 77 -0.58 10.85 3.49
N GLY A 78 -1.85 10.90 3.90
CA GLY A 78 -2.51 12.15 4.28
C GLY A 78 -2.55 13.23 3.18
N GLY A 79 -2.63 12.82 1.91
CA GLY A 79 -2.60 13.71 0.74
C GLY A 79 -1.22 13.89 0.11
N ILE A 80 -0.16 13.40 0.75
CA ILE A 80 1.22 13.52 0.25
C ILE A 80 1.62 12.23 -0.45
N MET A 81 2.06 12.35 -1.70
CA MET A 81 2.62 11.23 -2.44
C MET A 81 4.06 10.94 -2.00
N GLN A 82 4.33 9.69 -1.64
CA GLN A 82 5.65 9.22 -1.19
C GLN A 82 6.02 7.90 -1.86
N GLY A 83 7.30 7.68 -2.07
CA GLY A 83 7.85 6.44 -2.62
C GLY A 83 8.57 5.62 -1.55
N LEU A 84 8.16 4.37 -1.36
CA LEU A 84 8.81 3.40 -0.48
C LEU A 84 9.51 2.34 -1.33
N VAL A 85 10.81 2.11 -1.10
CA VAL A 85 11.57 1.07 -1.80
C VAL A 85 11.56 -0.20 -0.96
N ILE A 86 10.99 -1.27 -1.51
CA ILE A 86 10.83 -2.54 -0.81
C ILE A 86 11.57 -3.67 -1.54
N LYS A 87 11.89 -4.73 -0.81
CA LYS A 87 12.41 -5.98 -1.38
C LYS A 87 11.51 -7.13 -0.98
N TYR A 88 10.84 -7.77 -1.93
CA TYR A 88 10.01 -8.95 -1.68
C TYR A 88 10.82 -10.26 -1.76
N PRO A 89 10.50 -11.33 -1.00
CA PRO A 89 9.45 -11.36 -0.01
C PRO A 89 9.80 -10.55 1.24
N LEU A 90 8.78 -9.97 1.88
CA LEU A 90 8.82 -9.63 3.30
C LEU A 90 9.07 -10.95 4.06
N LYS A 91 10.30 -11.47 4.04
CA LYS A 91 10.63 -12.68 4.79
C LYS A 91 10.38 -12.35 6.26
N SER A 92 9.54 -13.18 6.86
CA SER A 92 9.22 -13.23 8.30
C SER A 92 10.48 -13.20 9.13
#